data_AF-A0A7C4KKU8-F1
#
_entry.id   AF-A0A7C4KKU8-F1
#
_cell.length_a   1.000
_cell.length_b   1.000
_cell.length_c   1.000
_cell.angle_alpha   90.00
_cell.angle_beta   90.00
_cell.angle_gamma   90.00
#
_symmetry.space_group_name_H-M   'P 1'
#
loop_
_entity.id
_entity.type
_entity.pdbx_description
1 polymer ?
#
loop_
_entity_poly.entity_id
_entity_poly.type
_entity_poly.pdbx_seq_one_letter_code
_entity_poly.pdbx_strand_id
1 'polypeptide(L)'
;MSNGLSQTLSLEEAVQRFRELCLPTLKNPGNTADLLASFFDFYCCTRIEGADTEEEGDMVLLEWGANCPHLIHNFVDFRDLEDEEVDFDEQEYEWIGLTRQLTIEESVEQEEETLGLCLFLYFGPARDDEEDLGGSLWIPTPEVVRARLTDWKKNPYVHRLLRQRPSKVTAFVSSVG
;
A
#
# COMPACT_ATOMS: atom_id res chain seq x y z
N MET A 1 15.26 -22.22 0.59
CA MET A 1 14.20 -21.35 0.06
C MET A 1 13.15 -22.27 -0.49
N SER A 2 12.04 -22.41 0.22
CA SER A 2 10.91 -23.24 -0.22
C SER A 2 10.31 -22.61 -1.47
N ASN A 3 10.23 -23.37 -2.56
CA ASN A 3 9.37 -23.08 -3.70
C ASN A 3 7.91 -23.12 -3.21
N GLY A 4 7.47 -22.06 -2.53
CA GLY A 4 6.05 -21.85 -2.26
C GLY A 4 5.39 -21.55 -3.59
N LEU A 5 4.50 -22.44 -4.03
CA LEU A 5 3.64 -22.17 -5.17
C LEU A 5 2.91 -20.87 -4.89
N SER A 6 3.07 -19.88 -5.77
CA SER A 6 2.26 -18.66 -5.70
C SER A 6 0.80 -19.05 -5.89
N GLN A 7 -0.06 -18.60 -4.99
CA GLN A 7 -1.50 -18.81 -5.13
C GLN A 7 -2.04 -17.75 -6.09
N THR A 8 -2.70 -18.18 -7.17
CA THR A 8 -3.48 -17.27 -8.02
C THR A 8 -4.83 -17.01 -7.36
N LEU A 9 -5.25 -15.75 -7.31
CA LEU A 9 -6.50 -15.26 -6.73
C LEU A 9 -7.28 -14.46 -7.77
N SER A 10 -8.61 -14.54 -7.72
CA SER A 10 -9.44 -13.50 -8.35
C SER A 10 -9.22 -12.14 -7.67
N LEU A 11 -9.57 -11.05 -8.35
CA LEU A 11 -9.49 -9.69 -7.78
C LEU A 11 -10.23 -9.58 -6.44
N GLU A 12 -11.46 -10.10 -6.37
CA GLU A 12 -12.29 -10.03 -5.16
C GLU A 12 -11.68 -10.83 -3.99
N GLU A 13 -11.07 -11.98 -4.26
CA GLU A 13 -10.32 -12.72 -3.23
C GLU A 13 -9.07 -11.95 -2.77
N ALA A 14 -8.40 -11.24 -3.68
CA ALA A 14 -7.24 -10.42 -3.35
C ALA A 14 -7.63 -9.22 -2.47
N VAL A 15 -8.72 -8.51 -2.80
CA VAL A 15 -9.28 -7.41 -2.00
C VAL A 15 -9.69 -7.91 -0.62
N GLN A 16 -10.43 -9.02 -0.54
CA GLN A 16 -10.85 -9.60 0.74
C GLN A 16 -9.65 -10.01 1.60
N ARG A 17 -8.61 -10.60 1.00
CA ARG A 17 -7.40 -11.00 1.72
C ARG A 17 -6.57 -9.81 2.18
N PHE A 18 -6.51 -8.74 1.38
CA PHE A 18 -5.88 -7.49 1.75
C PHE A 18 -6.62 -6.82 2.92
N ARG A 19 -7.95 -6.80 2.89
CA ARG A 19 -8.78 -6.35 4.01
C ARG A 19 -8.46 -7.11 5.29
N GLU A 20 -8.43 -8.45 5.23
CA GLU A 20 -8.11 -9.30 6.40
C GLU A 20 -6.72 -9.03 6.96
N LEU A 21 -5.73 -8.74 6.10
CA LEU A 21 -4.38 -8.34 6.48
C LEU A 21 -4.37 -7.00 7.23
N CYS A 22 -5.15 -6.01 6.78
CA CYS A 22 -5.15 -4.66 7.35
C CYS A 22 -5.98 -4.54 8.64
N LEU A 23 -7.05 -5.32 8.77
CA LEU A 23 -8.02 -5.22 9.88
C LEU A 23 -7.41 -5.22 11.29
N PRO A 24 -6.42 -6.07 11.64
CA PRO A 24 -5.79 -6.03 12.95
C PRO A 24 -5.11 -4.68 13.24
N THR A 25 -4.43 -4.12 12.23
CA THR A 25 -3.67 -2.86 12.36
C THR A 25 -4.60 -1.66 12.42
N LEU A 26 -5.70 -1.66 11.66
CA LEU A 26 -6.71 -0.58 11.72
C LEU A 26 -7.30 -0.44 13.14
N LYS A 27 -7.52 -1.56 13.83
CA LYS A 27 -8.06 -1.58 15.21
C LYS A 27 -7.03 -1.24 16.27
N ASN A 28 -5.80 -1.70 16.07
CA ASN A 28 -4.71 -1.51 17.02
C ASN A 28 -3.39 -1.41 16.23
N PRO A 29 -2.96 -0.18 15.87
CA PRO A 29 -1.77 0.03 15.06
C PRO A 29 -0.57 -0.70 15.67
N GLY A 30 -0.11 -1.76 15.03
CA GLY A 30 0.91 -2.66 15.58
C GLY A 30 2.33 -2.13 15.39
N ASN A 31 3.29 -3.06 15.41
CA ASN A 31 4.64 -2.78 14.93
C ASN A 31 4.64 -2.69 13.40
N THR A 32 5.14 -1.57 12.86
CA THR A 32 5.28 -1.32 11.42
C THR A 32 6.03 -2.45 10.70
N ALA A 33 7.02 -3.08 11.35
CA ALA A 33 7.81 -4.14 10.73
C ALA A 33 6.98 -5.40 10.43
N ASP A 34 6.07 -5.79 11.33
CA ASP A 34 5.25 -7.00 11.17
C ASP A 34 4.20 -6.81 10.07
N LEU A 35 3.67 -5.60 9.96
CA LEU A 35 2.73 -5.22 8.91
C LEU A 35 3.40 -5.20 7.53
N LEU A 36 4.59 -4.60 7.43
CA LEU A 36 5.39 -4.64 6.21
C LEU A 36 5.69 -6.08 5.80
N ALA A 37 6.13 -6.92 6.73
CA ALA A 37 6.37 -8.33 6.45
C ALA A 37 5.12 -9.02 5.91
N SER A 38 3.96 -8.81 6.54
CA SER A 38 2.69 -9.39 6.09
C SER A 38 2.28 -8.90 4.70
N PHE A 39 2.43 -7.61 4.42
CA PHE A 39 2.14 -7.02 3.11
C PHE A 39 3.04 -7.61 2.02
N PHE A 40 4.34 -7.70 2.27
CA PHE A 40 5.28 -8.25 1.30
C PHE A 40 5.16 -9.75 1.14
N ASP A 41 4.77 -10.49 2.19
CA ASP A 41 4.42 -11.91 2.06
C ASP A 41 3.18 -12.08 1.18
N PHE A 42 2.16 -11.23 1.33
CA PHE A 42 1.00 -11.21 0.44
C PHE A 42 1.42 -10.94 -1.02
N TYR A 43 2.21 -9.90 -1.28
CA TYR A 43 2.72 -9.59 -2.63
C TYR A 43 3.56 -10.73 -3.22
N CYS A 44 4.48 -11.30 -2.43
CA CYS A 44 5.39 -12.33 -2.93
C CYS A 44 4.68 -13.66 -3.21
N CYS A 45 3.68 -14.03 -2.40
CA CYS A 45 3.07 -15.36 -2.41
C CYS A 45 1.72 -15.43 -3.12
N THR A 46 1.22 -14.32 -3.67
CA THR A 46 -0.05 -14.30 -4.41
C THR A 46 0.13 -13.66 -5.79
N ARG A 47 -0.60 -14.18 -6.77
CA ARG A 47 -0.83 -13.55 -8.07
C ARG A 47 -2.31 -13.27 -8.23
N ILE A 48 -2.63 -12.27 -9.04
CA ILE A 48 -4.00 -11.84 -9.27
C ILE A 48 -4.33 -12.12 -10.73
N GLU A 49 -5.46 -12.78 -10.96
CA GLU A 49 -5.93 -13.09 -12.31
C GLU A 49 -6.12 -11.80 -13.12
N GLY A 50 -5.59 -11.77 -14.35
CA GLY A 50 -5.69 -10.61 -15.24
C GLY A 50 -4.67 -9.49 -14.99
N ALA A 51 -3.90 -9.55 -13.90
CA ALA A 51 -2.81 -8.61 -13.63
C ALA A 51 -1.52 -9.14 -14.28
N ASP A 52 -1.06 -8.51 -15.38
CA ASP A 52 0.16 -8.94 -16.07
C ASP A 52 1.40 -8.74 -15.18
N THR A 53 2.24 -9.76 -15.10
CA THR A 53 3.48 -9.70 -14.31
C THR A 53 4.69 -9.27 -15.12
N GLU A 54 4.61 -9.26 -16.46
CA GLU A 54 5.82 -9.10 -17.28
C GLU A 54 6.27 -7.65 -17.47
N GLU A 55 5.39 -6.64 -17.48
CA GLU A 55 5.87 -5.26 -17.67
C GLU A 55 5.29 -4.13 -16.81
N GLU A 56 4.14 -4.25 -16.13
CA GLU A 56 3.66 -3.19 -15.20
C GLU A 56 2.38 -3.56 -14.40
N GLY A 57 1.81 -4.75 -14.60
CA GLY A 57 0.45 -5.05 -14.14
C GLY A 57 0.30 -5.52 -12.69
N ASP A 58 1.38 -5.88 -11.97
CA ASP A 58 1.32 -6.19 -10.52
C ASP A 58 2.58 -5.72 -9.79
N MET A 59 2.54 -4.47 -9.35
CA MET A 59 3.69 -3.78 -8.75
C MET A 59 3.39 -3.29 -7.35
N VAL A 60 4.44 -2.99 -6.58
CA VAL A 60 4.31 -2.29 -5.31
C VAL A 60 4.98 -0.92 -5.39
N LEU A 61 4.24 0.11 -5.03
CA LEU A 61 4.72 1.46 -4.80
C LEU A 61 4.89 1.67 -3.29
N LEU A 62 6.10 2.08 -2.92
CA LEU A 62 6.41 2.59 -1.59
C LEU A 62 6.50 4.10 -1.64
N GLU A 63 5.79 4.78 -0.74
CA GLU A 63 5.80 6.24 -0.67
C GLU A 63 6.00 6.70 0.78
N TRP A 64 6.51 7.90 0.94
CA TRP A 64 6.66 8.54 2.24
C TRP A 64 6.68 10.06 2.07
N GLY A 65 6.33 10.78 3.12
CA GLY A 65 6.34 12.25 3.12
C GLY A 65 5.41 12.83 4.18
N ALA A 66 4.88 14.02 3.90
CA ALA A 66 3.82 14.66 4.69
C ALA A 66 2.52 14.70 3.87
N ASN A 67 1.38 14.39 4.49
CA ASN A 67 0.04 14.50 3.87
C ASN A 67 -1.05 14.50 4.95
N CYS A 68 -2.23 15.02 4.62
CA CYS A 68 -3.45 14.89 5.40
C CYS A 68 -4.03 13.46 5.27
N PRO A 69 -4.19 12.70 6.36
CA PRO A 69 -4.80 11.37 6.31
C PRO A 69 -6.29 11.42 5.96
N HIS A 70 -6.75 10.43 5.20
CA HIS A 70 -8.18 10.12 5.07
C HIS A 70 -8.77 9.80 6.45
N LEU A 71 -9.96 10.31 6.76
CA LEU A 71 -10.69 10.03 8.01
C LEU A 71 -11.51 8.74 7.91
N ILE A 72 -10.88 7.66 7.48
CA ILE A 72 -11.49 6.32 7.43
C ILE A 72 -11.05 5.48 8.62
N HIS A 73 -12.03 4.93 9.35
CA HIS A 73 -11.80 4.14 10.57
C HIS A 73 -11.83 2.62 10.35
N ASN A 74 -12.26 2.19 9.16
CA ASN A 74 -12.32 0.81 8.73
C ASN A 74 -11.69 0.67 7.35
N PHE A 75 -11.52 -0.56 6.89
CA PHE A 75 -11.20 -0.83 5.50
C PHE A 75 -12.36 -0.35 4.61
N VAL A 76 -12.06 0.39 3.56
CA VAL A 76 -13.03 0.94 2.61
C VAL A 76 -12.72 0.46 1.20
N ASP A 77 -13.76 0.12 0.44
CA ASP A 77 -13.66 -0.12 -0.99
C ASP A 77 -14.24 1.11 -1.70
N PHE A 78 -13.38 1.96 -2.26
CA PHE A 78 -13.83 3.18 -2.94
C PHE A 78 -14.45 2.91 -4.30
N ARG A 79 -14.29 1.70 -4.87
CA ARG A 79 -14.93 1.33 -6.13
C ARG A 79 -16.46 1.26 -5.99
N ASP A 80 -16.95 1.07 -4.77
CA ASP A 80 -18.37 0.95 -4.43
C ASP A 80 -18.99 2.28 -3.94
N LEU A 81 -18.20 3.36 -3.83
CA LEU A 81 -18.67 4.65 -3.32
C LEU A 81 -18.99 5.64 -4.43
N GLU A 82 -19.99 6.48 -4.21
CA GLU A 82 -20.24 7.68 -5.02
C GLU A 82 -19.26 8.79 -4.58
N ASP A 83 -18.83 9.66 -5.51
CA ASP A 83 -17.66 10.59 -5.44
C ASP A 83 -17.55 11.53 -4.20
N GLU A 84 -18.49 11.55 -3.26
CA GLU A 84 -18.65 12.62 -2.26
C GLU A 84 -18.36 12.21 -0.79
N GLU A 85 -17.81 11.03 -0.49
CA GLU A 85 -17.79 10.49 0.89
C GLU A 85 -16.42 10.35 1.57
N VAL A 86 -15.41 11.19 1.26
CA VAL A 86 -14.10 11.08 1.93
C VAL A 86 -13.63 12.38 2.55
N ASP A 87 -13.75 12.44 3.88
CA ASP A 87 -13.16 13.52 4.68
C ASP A 87 -11.66 13.29 4.90
N PHE A 88 -10.93 14.40 5.02
CA PHE A 88 -9.50 14.42 5.34
C PHE A 88 -9.27 15.11 6.68
N ASP A 89 -8.21 14.72 7.37
CA ASP A 89 -7.75 15.46 8.54
C ASP A 89 -7.23 16.85 8.10
N GLU A 90 -7.49 17.86 8.91
CA GLU A 90 -7.01 19.23 8.65
C GLU A 90 -5.51 19.37 8.92
N GLN A 91 -4.93 18.43 9.69
CA GLN A 91 -3.51 18.42 10.04
C GLN A 91 -2.73 17.46 9.14
N GLU A 92 -1.58 17.91 8.64
CA GLU A 92 -0.62 17.06 7.93
C GLU A 92 0.15 16.16 8.90
N TYR A 93 0.39 14.92 8.46
CA TYR A 93 1.12 13.91 9.22
C TYR A 93 2.31 13.38 8.41
N GLU A 94 3.38 13.01 9.10
CA GLU A 94 4.44 12.18 8.55
C GLU A 94 3.91 10.77 8.26
N TRP A 95 4.19 10.24 7.07
CA TRP A 95 3.58 8.99 6.63
C TRP A 95 4.50 8.07 5.82
N ILE A 96 4.09 6.80 5.78
CA ILE A 96 4.58 5.75 4.87
C ILE A 96 3.36 5.11 4.20
N GLY A 97 3.38 4.99 2.88
CA GLY A 97 2.36 4.28 2.10
C GLY A 97 2.91 3.06 1.40
N LEU A 98 2.02 2.07 1.28
CA LEU A 98 2.21 0.81 0.61
C LEU A 98 1.02 0.65 -0.33
N THR A 99 1.27 0.73 -1.64
CA THR A 99 0.24 0.52 -2.65
C THR A 99 0.65 -0.64 -3.51
N ARG A 100 -0.13 -1.72 -3.51
CA ARG A 100 0.00 -2.75 -4.57
C ARG A 100 -0.89 -2.30 -5.71
N GLN A 101 -0.26 -1.93 -6.82
CA GLN A 101 -0.91 -1.45 -8.02
C GLN A 101 -1.11 -2.61 -8.99
N LEU A 102 -2.33 -2.73 -9.49
CA LEU A 102 -2.78 -3.80 -10.36
C LEU A 102 -3.33 -3.18 -11.64
N THR A 103 -2.67 -3.39 -12.77
CA THR A 103 -3.23 -3.07 -14.08
C THR A 103 -3.90 -4.32 -14.61
N ILE A 104 -5.22 -4.30 -14.70
CA ILE A 104 -6.01 -5.44 -15.15
C ILE A 104 -6.35 -5.22 -16.61
N GLU A 105 -5.86 -6.10 -17.47
CA GLU A 105 -6.30 -6.12 -18.87
C GLU A 105 -7.74 -6.65 -18.93
N GLU A 106 -8.69 -5.72 -18.94
CA GLU A 106 -10.02 -6.04 -19.43
C GLU A 106 -9.98 -6.17 -20.96
N SER A 107 -10.94 -6.88 -21.56
CA SER A 107 -10.92 -7.23 -22.99
C SER A 107 -10.66 -6.03 -23.94
N VAL A 108 -10.32 -6.29 -25.20
CA VAL A 108 -9.90 -5.32 -26.26
C VAL A 108 -10.81 -4.08 -26.47
N GLU A 109 -11.94 -3.99 -25.78
CA GLU A 109 -12.94 -2.92 -25.87
C GLU A 109 -13.13 -2.14 -24.55
N GLN A 110 -12.41 -2.47 -23.46
CA GLN A 110 -12.47 -1.79 -22.16
C GLN A 110 -11.18 -1.01 -21.89
N GLU A 111 -11.30 0.16 -21.27
CA GLU A 111 -10.15 0.96 -20.85
C GLU A 111 -9.35 0.23 -19.77
N GLU A 112 -8.02 0.33 -19.81
CA GLU A 112 -7.15 -0.26 -18.79
C GLU A 112 -7.50 0.31 -17.41
N GLU A 113 -8.07 -0.53 -16.54
CA GLU A 113 -8.32 -0.14 -15.16
C GLU A 113 -7.09 -0.46 -14.31
N THR A 114 -6.57 0.58 -13.66
CA THR A 114 -5.54 0.40 -12.64
C THR A 114 -6.18 0.47 -11.26
N LEU A 115 -5.96 -0.54 -10.43
CA LEU A 115 -6.46 -0.63 -9.07
C LEU A 115 -5.31 -0.56 -8.07
N GLY A 116 -5.52 0.14 -6.95
CA GLY A 116 -4.57 0.26 -5.85
C GLY A 116 -5.10 -0.39 -4.59
N LEU A 117 -4.40 -1.41 -4.08
CA LEU A 117 -4.58 -1.91 -2.72
C LEU A 117 -3.67 -1.10 -1.79
N CYS A 118 -4.25 -0.12 -1.11
CA CYS A 118 -3.53 0.94 -0.44
C CYS A 118 -3.54 0.80 1.08
N LEU A 119 -2.40 1.01 1.71
CA LEU A 119 -2.22 1.02 3.15
C LEU A 119 -1.27 2.16 3.53
N PHE A 120 -1.77 3.10 4.34
CA PHE A 120 -1.00 4.24 4.82
C PHE A 120 -0.85 4.23 6.34
N LEU A 121 0.35 4.56 6.80
CA LEU A 121 0.76 4.62 8.19
C LEU A 121 1.17 6.04 8.53
N TYR A 122 0.53 6.66 9.52
CA TYR A 122 0.78 8.04 9.91
C TYR A 122 1.35 8.10 11.32
N PHE A 123 2.48 8.79 11.52
CA PHE A 123 3.29 8.68 12.75
C PHE A 123 3.11 9.87 13.72
N GLY A 124 2.74 11.04 13.21
CA GLY A 124 2.48 12.24 13.99
C GLY A 124 2.45 13.47 13.08
N PRO A 125 2.19 14.67 13.62
CA PRO A 125 2.17 15.91 12.84
C PRO A 125 3.47 16.10 12.05
N ALA A 126 3.33 16.53 10.80
CA ALA A 126 4.46 16.95 9.98
C ALA A 126 5.21 18.11 10.63
N ARG A 127 6.52 18.20 10.39
CA ARG A 127 7.37 19.25 10.95
C ARG A 127 7.63 20.32 9.89
N ASP A 128 7.51 21.58 10.28
CA ASP A 128 7.66 22.73 9.38
C ASP A 128 9.09 22.93 8.83
N ASP A 129 10.09 22.21 9.36
CA ASP A 129 11.51 22.40 9.05
C ASP A 129 12.10 21.36 8.07
N GLU A 130 11.29 20.44 7.58
CA GLU A 130 11.72 19.32 6.73
C GLU A 130 11.31 19.54 5.25
N GLU A 131 11.93 20.52 4.57
CA GLU A 131 11.87 20.61 3.09
C GLU A 131 12.50 19.34 2.46
N ASP A 132 11.86 18.77 1.43
CA ASP A 132 12.33 17.64 0.59
C ASP A 132 12.39 16.21 1.21
N LEU A 133 11.46 15.83 2.09
CA LEU A 133 11.42 14.43 2.58
C LEU A 133 10.45 13.51 1.86
N GLY A 134 9.62 14.04 0.96
CA GLY A 134 8.74 13.24 0.12
C GLY A 134 9.51 12.37 -0.86
N GLY A 135 9.12 11.12 -1.03
CA GLY A 135 9.73 10.27 -2.04
C GLY A 135 8.94 8.99 -2.30
N SER A 136 9.29 8.34 -3.40
CA SER A 136 8.68 7.08 -3.80
C SER A 136 9.70 6.08 -4.32
N LEU A 137 9.34 4.80 -4.27
CA LEU A 137 10.15 3.69 -4.76
C LEU A 137 9.25 2.59 -5.31
N TRP A 138 9.41 2.30 -6.60
CA TRP A 138 8.76 1.17 -7.25
C TRP A 138 9.48 -0.15 -7.00
N ILE A 139 8.68 -1.18 -6.76
CA ILE A 139 9.05 -2.59 -6.72
C ILE A 139 8.25 -3.26 -7.84
N PRO A 140 8.85 -3.40 -9.04
CA PRO A 140 8.13 -3.90 -10.22
C PRO A 140 7.80 -5.38 -10.12
N THR A 141 8.64 -6.17 -9.42
CA THR A 141 8.44 -7.61 -9.30
C THR A 141 8.82 -8.14 -7.91
N PRO A 142 8.28 -9.30 -7.50
CA PRO A 142 8.64 -9.92 -6.21
C PRO A 142 10.12 -10.27 -6.04
N GLU A 143 10.84 -10.55 -7.13
CA GLU A 143 12.25 -10.95 -7.09
C GLU A 143 13.16 -9.84 -6.54
N VAL A 144 12.77 -8.58 -6.73
CA VAL A 144 13.57 -7.41 -6.33
C VAL A 144 13.14 -6.82 -4.99
N VAL A 145 12.07 -7.32 -4.35
CA VAL A 145 11.53 -6.84 -3.06
C VAL A 145 12.63 -6.68 -2.02
N ARG A 146 13.47 -7.70 -1.84
CA ARG A 146 14.52 -7.68 -0.80
C ARG A 146 15.54 -6.57 -1.04
N ALA A 147 15.99 -6.40 -2.28
CA ALA A 147 16.97 -5.38 -2.64
C ALA A 147 16.37 -3.99 -2.46
N ARG A 148 15.17 -3.76 -3.00
CA ARG A 148 14.45 -2.48 -2.89
C ARG A 148 14.14 -2.09 -1.45
N LEU A 149 13.68 -3.03 -0.63
CA LEU A 149 13.45 -2.78 0.79
C LEU A 149 14.72 -2.46 1.57
N THR A 150 15.85 -3.05 1.18
CA THR A 150 17.14 -2.74 1.81
C THR A 150 17.54 -1.30 1.54
N ASP A 151 17.32 -0.81 0.31
CA ASP A 151 17.64 0.57 -0.06
C ASP A 151 16.64 1.58 0.51
N TRP A 152 15.35 1.26 0.47
CA TRP A 152 14.29 2.07 1.09
C TRP A 152 14.55 2.32 2.58
N LYS A 153 14.94 1.28 3.32
CA LYS A 153 15.27 1.36 4.75
C LYS A 153 16.53 2.18 5.06
N LYS A 154 17.38 2.49 4.07
CA LYS A 154 18.54 3.38 4.27
C LYS A 154 18.16 4.86 4.23
N ASN A 155 16.98 5.20 3.68
CA ASN A 155 16.51 6.57 3.71
C ASN A 155 16.35 7.01 5.18
N PRO A 156 16.99 8.12 5.62
CA PRO A 156 16.95 8.55 7.02
C PRO A 156 15.53 8.84 7.53
N TYR A 157 14.66 9.38 6.69
CA TYR A 157 13.27 9.66 7.02
C TYR A 157 12.50 8.37 7.28
N VAL A 158 12.53 7.45 6.31
CA VAL A 158 11.90 6.12 6.43
C VAL A 158 12.44 5.39 7.66
N HIS A 159 13.75 5.33 7.84
CA HIS A 159 14.38 4.65 8.97
C HIS A 159 13.95 5.21 10.33
N ARG A 160 13.75 6.54 10.42
CA ARG A 160 13.20 7.19 11.61
C ARG A 160 11.75 6.77 11.86
N LEU A 161 10.90 6.76 10.82
CA LEU A 161 9.49 6.38 10.94
C LEU A 161 9.32 4.89 11.30
N LEU A 162 10.12 4.00 10.74
CA LEU A 162 10.07 2.56 11.03
C LEU A 162 10.38 2.20 12.50
N ARG A 163 10.96 3.12 13.26
CA ARG A 163 11.23 2.96 14.71
C ARG A 163 10.09 3.45 15.59
N GLN A 164 9.07 4.06 14.98
CA GLN A 164 7.92 4.62 15.65
C GLN A 164 6.70 3.72 15.44
N ARG A 165 5.76 3.82 16.36
CA ARG A 165 4.44 3.20 16.22
C ARG A 165 3.53 4.18 15.47
N PRO A 166 2.80 3.75 14.42
CA PRO A 166 1.86 4.63 13.74
C PRO A 166 0.74 5.03 14.71
N SER A 167 0.40 6.32 14.67
CA SER A 167 -0.71 6.92 15.40
C SER A 167 -2.06 6.70 14.70
N LYS A 168 -2.03 6.65 13.36
CA LYS A 168 -3.20 6.36 12.50
C LYS A 168 -2.79 5.42 11.38
N VAL A 169 -3.75 4.63 10.94
CA VAL A 169 -3.60 3.72 9.80
C VAL A 169 -4.86 3.81 8.98
N THR A 170 -4.71 3.94 7.67
CA THR A 170 -5.81 3.90 6.72
C THR A 170 -5.52 2.79 5.71
N ALA A 171 -6.56 2.09 5.27
CA ALA A 171 -6.41 1.05 4.27
C ALA A 171 -7.66 0.99 3.42
N PHE A 172 -7.49 0.90 2.11
CA PHE A 172 -8.58 0.93 1.16
C PHE A 172 -8.18 0.30 -0.17
N VAL A 173 -9.17 0.03 -1.02
CA VAL A 173 -8.95 -0.17 -2.46
C VAL A 173 -9.57 0.98 -3.23
N SER A 174 -8.92 1.41 -4.31
CA SER A 174 -9.37 2.50 -5.18
C SER A 174 -8.93 2.23 -6.60
N SER A 175 -9.68 2.73 -7.58
CA SER A 175 -9.14 2.93 -8.92
C SER A 175 -8.06 4.02 -8.86
N VAL A 176 -7.01 3.85 -9.65
CA VAL A 176 -5.82 4.72 -9.72
C VAL A 176 -5.85 5.34 -11.11
N GLY A 177 -6.27 6.61 -11.20
CA GLY A 177 -6.44 7.34 -12.46
C GLY A 177 -6.87 8.77 -12.25
#